data_AF-A0A183PYM8-F1
#
_entry.id   AF-A0A183PYM8-F1
#
_cell.length_a   1.000
_cell.length_b   1.000
_cell.length_c   1.000
_cell.angle_alpha   90.00
_cell.angle_beta   90.00
_cell.angle_gamma   90.00
#
_symmetry.space_group_name_H-M   'P 1'
#
loop_
_entity.id
_entity.type
_entity.pdbx_description
1 polymer ?
#
loop_
_entity_poly.entity_id
_entity_poly.type
_entity_poly.pdbx_seq_one_letter_code
_entity_poly.pdbx_strand_id
1 'polypeptide(L)' 'MPTLSRKKLHHQLENVKTFQNPKLEFEQYCTSAQVAADILFNIQMADNALEGMSVADLGCGTGMLSIGAKLLGAR' A
#
# COMPACT_ATOMS: atom_id res chain seq x y z
N MET A 1 4.25 -10.36 -15.56
CA MET A 1 3.09 -9.67 -16.16
C MET A 1 3.42 -8.19 -16.29
N PRO A 2 2.74 -7.35 -17.11
CA PRO A 2 3.06 -5.92 -17.09
C PRO A 2 2.78 -5.35 -15.69
N THR A 3 3.81 -4.80 -15.05
CA THR A 3 3.71 -4.19 -13.72
C THR A 3 2.71 -3.04 -13.75
N LEU A 4 1.77 -3.03 -12.80
CA LEU A 4 0.79 -1.95 -12.63
C LEU A 4 1.51 -0.60 -12.55
N SER A 5 1.12 0.39 -13.36
CA SER A 5 1.79 1.69 -13.32
C SER A 5 1.48 2.43 -12.01
N ARG A 6 2.44 3.25 -11.53
CA ARG A 6 2.28 4.05 -10.31
C ARG A 6 0.97 4.85 -10.26
N LYS A 7 0.60 5.47 -11.38
CA LYS A 7 -0.65 6.23 -11.51
C LYS A 7 -1.90 5.35 -11.32
N LYS A 8 -1.89 4.13 -11.85
CA LYS A 8 -3.01 3.20 -11.68
C LYS A 8 -3.07 2.66 -10.25
N LEU A 9 -1.91 2.36 -9.65
CA LEU A 9 -1.83 1.97 -8.24
C LEU A 9 -2.41 3.05 -7.32
N HIS A 10 -1.98 4.30 -7.49
CA HIS A 10 -2.52 5.45 -6.78
C HIS A 10 -4.05 5.49 -6.86
N HIS A 11 -4.59 5.44 -8.08
CA HIS A 11 -6.03 5.53 -8.31
C HIS A 11 -6.82 4.38 -7.66
N GLN A 12 -6.26 3.17 -7.64
CA GLN A 12 -6.91 2.05 -6.94
C GLN A 12 -6.92 2.27 -5.42
N LEU A 13 -5.82 2.81 -4.87
CA LEU A 13 -5.67 3.07 -3.44
C LEU A 13 -6.56 4.22 -2.94
N GLU A 14 -6.98 5.15 -3.79
CA GLU A 14 -7.94 6.21 -3.44
C GLU A 14 -9.27 5.67 -2.90
N ASN A 15 -9.63 4.42 -3.25
CA ASN A 15 -10.88 3.78 -2.82
C ASN A 15 -10.77 3.04 -1.47
N VAL A 16 -9.58 2.99 -0.87
CA VAL A 16 -9.39 2.31 0.42
C VAL A 16 -10.09 3.09 1.52
N LYS A 17 -11.00 2.42 2.22
CA LYS A 17 -11.74 3.02 3.35
C LYS A 17 -10.77 3.35 4.49
N THR A 18 -10.99 4.49 5.11
CA THR A 18 -10.22 4.93 6.29
C THR A 18 -10.91 4.54 7.60
N PHE A 19 -10.26 4.80 8.73
CA PHE A 19 -10.83 4.61 10.06
C PHE A 19 -12.11 5.43 10.24
N GLN A 20 -13.17 4.79 10.74
CA GLN A 20 -14.43 5.48 11.06
C GLN A 20 -14.35 6.26 12.38
N ASN A 21 -13.64 5.71 13.37
CA ASN A 21 -13.43 6.31 14.69
C ASN A 21 -11.96 6.11 15.11
N PRO A 22 -11.03 6.98 14.64
CA PRO A 22 -9.61 6.82 14.91
C PRO A 22 -9.28 7.06 16.39
N LYS A 23 -8.42 6.22 16.94
CA LYS A 23 -7.87 6.33 18.30
C LYS A 23 -6.57 7.12 18.29
N LEU A 24 -6.55 8.26 18.97
CA LEU A 24 -5.40 9.17 18.99
C LEU A 24 -4.20 8.55 19.69
N GLU A 25 -4.42 7.78 20.75
CA GLU A 25 -3.39 7.10 21.54
C GLU A 25 -2.60 6.04 20.75
N PHE A 26 -3.12 5.64 19.58
CA PHE A 26 -2.45 4.72 18.65
C PHE A 26 -2.05 5.39 17.33
N GLU A 27 -2.17 6.73 17.25
CA GLU A 27 -1.86 7.51 16.04
C GLU A 27 -2.56 6.96 14.78
N GLN A 28 -3.86 6.63 14.86
CA GLN A 28 -4.60 6.04 13.75
C GLN A 28 -4.94 7.06 12.63
N TYR A 29 -3.92 7.45 11.85
CA TYR A 29 -4.10 8.11 10.57
C TYR A 29 -3.85 7.13 9.42
N CYS A 30 -4.55 7.32 8.31
CA CYS A 30 -4.35 6.50 7.12
C CYS A 30 -3.18 7.06 6.30
N THR A 31 -2.24 6.21 5.88
CA THR A 31 -1.26 6.58 4.84
C THR A 31 -2.02 7.06 3.60
N SER A 32 -1.63 8.19 3.01
CA SER A 32 -2.31 8.67 1.80
C SER A 32 -2.05 7.73 0.61
N ALA A 33 -3.00 7.64 -0.32
CA ALA A 33 -2.85 6.83 -1.52
C ALA A 33 -1.58 7.22 -2.30
N GLN A 34 -1.26 8.52 -2.36
CA GLN A 34 -0.07 9.04 -3.06
C GLN A 34 1.21 8.50 -2.43
N VAL A 35 1.36 8.64 -1.12
CA VAL A 35 2.54 8.17 -0.38
C VAL A 35 2.67 6.65 -0.49
N ALA A 36 1.57 5.92 -0.36
CA ALA A 36 1.56 4.47 -0.50
C ALA A 36 1.98 4.03 -1.91
N ALA A 37 1.45 4.66 -2.96
CA ALA A 37 1.82 4.35 -4.34
C ALA A 37 3.29 4.66 -4.63
N ASP A 38 3.82 5.77 -4.12
CA ASP A 38 5.23 6.14 -4.28
C ASP A 38 6.16 5.12 -3.58
N ILE A 39 5.88 4.78 -2.32
CA ILE A 39 6.67 3.80 -1.56
C ILE A 39 6.67 2.44 -2.27
N LEU A 40 5.49 1.88 -2.52
CA LEU A 40 5.35 0.52 -3.04
C LEU A 40 5.89 0.38 -4.46
N PHE A 41 5.61 1.36 -5.32
CA PHE A 41 6.13 1.35 -6.68
C PHE A 41 7.66 1.46 -6.69
N ASN A 42 8.24 2.27 -5.80
CA ASN A 42 9.70 2.36 -5.69
C ASN A 42 10.32 1.05 -5.17
N ILE A 43 9.74 0.39 -4.16
CA ILE A 43 10.22 -0.91 -3.66
C ILE A 43 10.23 -1.95 -4.80
N GLN A 44 9.15 -2.02 -5.58
CA GLN A 44 9.09 -2.97 -6.70
C GLN A 44 10.09 -2.61 -7.81
N MET A 45 10.21 -1.35 -8.19
CA MET A 45 11.08 -0.94 -9.31
C MET A 45 12.57 -0.96 -8.97
N ALA A 46 12.94 -0.66 -7.72
CA ALA A 46 14.33 -0.67 -7.28
C ALA A 46 14.82 -2.09 -6.99
N ASP A 47 14.02 -2.87 -6.26
CA ASP A 47 14.50 -4.11 -5.63
C ASP A 47 13.71 -5.37 -6.04
N ASN A 48 12.61 -5.23 -6.81
CA ASN A 48 11.66 -6.32 -7.11
C ASN A 48 11.18 -7.07 -5.86
N ALA A 49 11.08 -6.37 -4.72
CA ALA A 49 10.83 -6.97 -3.42
C ALA A 49 9.34 -7.12 -3.04
N LEU A 50 8.41 -7.01 -4.00
CA LEU A 50 6.97 -7.24 -3.78
C LEU A 50 6.42 -8.42 -4.60
N GLU A 51 6.59 -8.42 -5.93
CA GLU A 51 6.01 -9.47 -6.80
C GLU A 51 6.48 -10.88 -6.39
N GLY A 52 5.54 -11.73 -6.01
CA GLY A 52 5.80 -13.11 -5.54
C GLY A 52 6.36 -13.22 -4.13
N MET A 53 6.65 -12.11 -3.46
CA MET A 53 7.23 -12.09 -2.12
C MET A 53 6.16 -12.18 -1.03
N SER A 54 6.49 -12.81 0.10
CA SER A 54 5.66 -12.75 1.31
C SER A 54 6.00 -11.49 2.07
N VAL A 55 5.02 -10.63 2.32
CA VAL A 55 5.20 -9.28 2.89
C VAL A 55 4.48 -9.18 4.23
N ALA A 56 5.12 -8.53 5.20
CA ALA A 56 4.52 -8.17 6.48
C ALA A 56 4.40 -6.65 6.59
N ASP A 57 3.20 -6.17 6.96
CA ASP A 57 2.88 -4.75 7.15
C ASP A 57 2.60 -4.52 8.65
N LEU A 58 3.60 -3.99 9.35
CA LEU A 58 3.57 -3.83 10.81
C LEU A 58 2.84 -2.53 11.16
N GLY A 59 1.74 -2.65 11.88
CA GLY A 59 0.84 -1.51 12.10
C GLY A 59 0.00 -1.19 10.87
N CYS A 60 -0.46 -2.21 10.15
CA CYS A 60 -1.14 -2.09 8.85
C CYS A 60 -2.37 -1.16 8.85
N GLY A 61 -2.99 -0.90 10.00
CA GLY A 61 -4.09 0.07 10.14
C GLY A 61 -5.26 -0.25 9.22
N THR A 62 -5.52 0.62 8.25
CA THR A 62 -6.57 0.44 7.21
C THR A 62 -6.19 -0.56 6.13
N GLY A 63 -4.95 -1.04 6.13
CA GLY A 63 -4.39 -1.94 5.14
C GLY A 63 -3.89 -1.23 3.88
N MET A 64 -3.72 0.10 3.88
CA MET A 64 -3.31 0.87 2.69
C MET A 64 -2.07 0.29 2.00
N LEU A 65 -1.01 0.00 2.77
CA LEU A 65 0.23 -0.58 2.23
C LEU A 65 0.05 -2.06 1.86
N SER A 66 -0.59 -2.85 2.72
CA SER A 66 -0.93 -4.25 2.45
C SER A 66 -1.71 -4.45 1.14
N ILE A 67 -2.76 -3.65 0.92
CA ILE A 67 -3.59 -3.69 -0.29
C ILE A 67 -2.74 -3.32 -1.51
N GLY A 68 -1.95 -2.25 -1.44
CA GLY A 68 -1.09 -1.85 -2.54
C GLY A 68 -0.01 -2.88 -2.87
N ALA A 69 0.61 -3.50 -1.86
CA ALA A 69 1.55 -4.61 -2.05
C ALA A 69 0.89 -5.79 -2.75
N LYS A 70 -0.36 -6.13 -2.36
CA LYS A 70 -1.14 -7.19 -3.03
C LYS A 70 -1.46 -6.85 -4.48
N LEU A 71 -1.80 -5.60 -4.78
CA LEU A 71 -2.03 -5.11 -6.16
C LEU A 71 -0.77 -5.17 -7.03
N LEU A 72 0.42 -5.11 -6.43
CA LEU A 72 1.71 -5.30 -7.09
C LEU A 72 2.20 -6.76 -7.12
N GLY A 73 1.40 -7.71 -6.63
CA GLY A 73 1.68 -9.14 -6.77
C GLY A 73 2.33 -9.80 -5.56
N ALA A 74 2.34 -9.17 -4.39
CA ALA A 74 2.74 -9.85 -3.15
C ALA A 74 1.87 -11.10 -2.86
N ARG A 75 2.48 -12.12 -2.24
CA ARG A 75 1.86 -13.43 -1.98
C ARG A 75 0.99 -13.40 -0.72
#